data_AF-A0A847HMH0-F1
#
_entry.id   AF-A0A847HMH0-F1
#
_cell.length_a   1.000
_cell.length_b   1.000
_cell.length_c   1.000
_cell.angle_alpha   90.00
_cell.angle_beta   90.00
_cell.angle_gamma   90.00
#
_symmetry.space_group_name_H-M   'P 1'
#
loop_
_entity.id
_entity.type
_entity.pdbx_description
1 polymer ?
#
loop_
_entity_poly.entity_id
_entity_poly.type
_entity_poly.pdbx_seq_one_letter_code
_entity_poly.pdbx_strand_id
1 'polypeptide(L)'
;MSSKTQQIPQSHSRHGQRGFTLVEVVVAIALFAGLIIVVSSMYSFIRRTFTRVDNKSAASSEIERFLLRLDSELRTASDVTVPSSDARSNCLTFVNQEGNEISYEHTEDETLIRTDYQSDTQREIMHGVASLTFSRHTRGLVEVSITVGQVSVLTAFHVWNLP
;
A
#
# COMPACT_ATOMS: atom_id res chain seq x y z
N MET A 1 -83.32 42.67 40.20
CA MET A 1 -81.93 42.83 39.70
C MET A 1 -81.36 41.43 39.52
N SER A 2 -81.28 40.97 38.27
CA SER A 2 -80.91 39.59 37.93
C SER A 2 -79.63 39.63 37.11
N SER A 3 -78.54 39.14 37.68
CA SER A 3 -77.22 39.14 37.07
C SER A 3 -77.13 38.05 36.00
N LYS A 4 -77.15 38.46 34.73
CA LYS A 4 -76.89 37.59 33.59
C LYS A 4 -75.38 37.35 33.46
N THR A 5 -74.92 36.19 33.90
CA THR A 5 -73.54 35.72 33.68
C THR A 5 -73.36 35.40 32.20
N GLN A 6 -72.51 36.18 31.53
CA GLN A 6 -72.20 36.07 30.10
C GLN A 6 -71.08 35.03 29.91
N GLN A 7 -71.43 33.85 29.40
CA GLN A 7 -70.46 32.81 29.03
C GLN A 7 -69.80 33.17 27.69
N ILE A 8 -68.46 33.26 27.71
CA ILE A 8 -67.63 33.42 26.51
C ILE A 8 -67.46 32.03 25.88
N PRO A 9 -67.76 31.82 24.59
CA PRO A 9 -67.50 30.55 23.94
C PRO A 9 -65.99 30.41 23.70
N GLN A 10 -65.37 29.42 24.35
CA GLN A 10 -64.02 28.99 24.04
C GLN A 10 -64.01 28.32 22.66
N SER A 11 -63.46 28.98 21.65
CA SER A 11 -63.17 28.40 20.35
C SER A 11 -62.01 27.41 20.49
N HIS A 12 -62.32 26.13 20.70
CA HIS A 12 -61.35 25.06 20.53
C HIS A 12 -60.99 24.96 19.05
N SER A 13 -59.89 25.61 18.67
CA SER A 13 -59.18 25.39 17.41
C SER A 13 -58.69 23.94 17.40
N ARG A 14 -59.51 23.07 16.79
CA ARG A 14 -59.14 21.71 16.41
C ARG A 14 -57.93 21.81 15.48
N HIS A 15 -56.74 21.79 16.05
CA HIS A 15 -55.53 21.50 15.31
C HIS A 15 -55.73 20.09 14.77
N GLY A 16 -56.02 19.99 13.47
CA GLY A 16 -56.23 18.73 12.79
C GLY A 16 -54.98 17.89 12.95
N GLN A 17 -55.05 16.90 13.84
CA GLN A 17 -54.02 15.87 14.00
C GLN A 17 -54.04 15.05 12.71
N ARG A 18 -53.26 15.49 11.72
CA ARG A 18 -53.01 14.75 10.49
C ARG A 18 -52.08 13.59 10.85
N GLY A 19 -52.65 12.43 11.14
CA GLY A 19 -51.91 11.19 11.28
C GLY A 19 -51.23 10.83 9.96
N PHE A 20 -50.07 10.19 10.04
CA PHE A 20 -49.36 9.68 8.87
C PHE A 20 -50.22 8.65 8.15
N THR A 21 -50.34 8.78 6.84
CA THR A 21 -51.01 7.76 6.02
C THR A 21 -50.11 6.54 5.91
N LEU A 22 -50.67 5.32 5.91
CA LEU A 22 -49.89 4.09 5.78
C LEU A 22 -49.01 4.10 4.52
N VAL A 23 -49.52 4.69 3.44
CA VAL A 23 -48.80 4.87 2.17
C VAL A 23 -47.55 5.72 2.35
N GLU A 24 -47.63 6.82 3.10
CA GLU A 24 -46.49 7.69 3.36
C GLU A 24 -45.38 6.98 4.14
N VAL A 25 -45.75 6.14 5.11
CA VAL A 25 -44.78 5.32 5.87
C VAL A 25 -44.10 4.29 4.95
N VAL A 26 -44.86 3.62 4.09
CA VAL A 26 -44.28 2.64 3.14
C VAL A 26 -43.34 3.32 2.15
N VAL A 27 -43.71 4.49 1.62
CA VAL A 27 -42.85 5.28 0.72
C VAL A 27 -41.59 5.74 1.46
N ALA A 28 -41.71 6.23 2.70
CA ALA A 28 -40.56 6.63 3.50
C ALA A 28 -39.59 5.47 3.76
N ILE A 29 -40.11 4.27 4.06
CA ILE A 29 -39.29 3.06 4.25
C ILE A 29 -38.60 2.67 2.94
N ALA A 30 -39.30 2.71 1.81
CA ALA A 30 -38.71 2.38 0.50
C ALA A 30 -37.57 3.35 0.14
N LEU A 31 -37.76 4.65 0.38
CA LEU A 31 -36.73 5.66 0.17
C LEU A 31 -35.53 5.46 1.11
N PHE A 32 -35.78 5.16 2.39
CA PHE A 32 -34.73 4.86 3.36
C PHE A 32 -33.93 3.61 2.97
N ALA A 33 -34.61 2.54 2.55
CA ALA A 33 -33.97 1.32 2.10
C ALA A 33 -33.07 1.59 0.88
N GLY A 34 -33.57 2.35 -0.10
CA GLY A 34 -32.78 2.78 -1.26
C GLY A 34 -31.54 3.58 -0.86
N LEU A 35 -31.69 4.52 0.07
CA LEU A 35 -30.58 5.32 0.59
C LEU A 35 -29.53 4.43 1.28
N ILE A 36 -29.95 3.47 2.10
CA ILE A 36 -29.04 2.53 2.79
C ILE A 36 -28.22 1.73 1.78
N ILE A 37 -28.84 1.25 0.70
CA ILE A 37 -28.15 0.49 -0.36
C ILE A 37 -27.05 1.35 -0.99
N VAL A 38 -27.36 2.61 -1.35
CA VAL A 38 -26.40 3.54 -1.96
C VAL A 38 -25.25 3.86 -1.00
N VAL A 39 -25.54 4.10 0.27
CA VAL A 39 -24.50 4.37 1.28
C VAL A 39 -23.62 3.14 1.48
N SER A 40 -24.19 1.94 1.52
CA SER A 40 -23.45 0.69 1.68
C SER A 40 -22.54 0.38 0.48
N SER A 41 -23.01 0.62 -0.74
CA SER A 41 -22.20 0.45 -1.94
C SER A 41 -21.04 1.45 -1.99
N MET A 42 -21.30 2.71 -1.64
CA MET A 42 -20.27 3.75 -1.57
C MET A 42 -19.22 3.43 -0.50
N TYR A 43 -19.65 2.97 0.67
CA TYR A 43 -18.74 2.54 1.74
C TYR A 43 -17.85 1.37 1.32
N SER A 44 -18.41 0.39 0.63
CA SER A 44 -17.67 -0.75 0.08
C SER A 44 -16.64 -0.32 -0.96
N PHE A 45 -17.01 0.62 -1.84
CA PHE A 45 -16.11 1.18 -2.83
C PHE A 45 -14.95 1.96 -2.20
N ILE A 46 -15.26 2.81 -1.22
CA ILE A 46 -14.28 3.59 -0.46
C ILE A 46 -13.29 2.65 0.23
N ARG A 47 -13.75 1.66 0.99
CA ARG A 47 -12.87 0.70 1.67
C ARG A 47 -11.92 -0.01 0.71
N ARG A 48 -12.43 -0.52 -0.43
CA ARG A 48 -11.61 -1.19 -1.45
C ARG A 48 -10.57 -0.25 -2.07
N THR A 49 -10.89 1.02 -2.21
CA THR A 49 -9.98 2.03 -2.77
C THR A 49 -8.88 2.38 -1.78
N PHE A 50 -9.22 2.62 -0.51
CA PHE A 50 -8.24 2.92 0.54
C PHE A 50 -7.27 1.76 0.77
N THR A 51 -7.76 0.52 0.89
CA THR A 51 -6.87 -0.64 1.05
C THR A 51 -5.90 -0.80 -0.12
N ARG A 52 -6.33 -0.48 -1.35
CA ARG A 52 -5.46 -0.52 -2.53
C ARG A 52 -4.38 0.56 -2.50
N VAL A 53 -4.72 1.77 -2.03
CA VAL A 53 -3.77 2.90 -1.95
C VAL A 53 -2.75 2.67 -0.83
N ASP A 54 -3.19 2.19 0.34
CA ASP A 54 -2.31 1.94 1.48
C ASP A 54 -1.30 0.84 1.17
N ASN A 55 -1.74 -0.26 0.55
CA ASN A 55 -0.84 -1.34 0.13
C ASN A 55 0.19 -0.87 -0.90
N LYS A 56 -0.21 0.02 -1.82
CA LYS A 56 0.70 0.60 -2.81
C LYS A 56 1.74 1.50 -2.14
N SER A 57 1.30 2.35 -1.20
CA SER A 57 2.17 3.28 -0.48
C SER A 57 3.21 2.55 0.38
N ALA A 58 2.79 1.51 1.11
CA ALA A 58 3.67 0.67 1.91
C ALA A 58 4.73 -0.03 1.04
N ALA A 59 4.31 -0.69 -0.04
CA ALA A 59 5.21 -1.36 -0.97
C ALA A 59 6.23 -0.38 -1.60
N SER A 60 5.78 0.82 -2.02
CA SER A 60 6.69 1.85 -2.53
C SER A 60 7.73 2.29 -1.49
N SER A 61 7.32 2.51 -0.24
CA SER A 61 8.25 2.92 0.82
C SER A 61 9.27 1.83 1.17
N GLU A 62 8.86 0.56 1.14
CA GLU A 62 9.76 -0.58 1.33
C GLU A 62 10.78 -0.70 0.19
N ILE A 63 10.33 -0.57 -1.06
CA ILE A 63 11.22 -0.55 -2.24
C ILE A 63 12.23 0.59 -2.12
N GLU A 64 11.81 1.81 -1.79
CA GLU A 64 12.71 2.95 -1.65
C GLU A 64 13.78 2.73 -0.57
N ARG A 65 13.39 2.23 0.61
CA ARG A 65 14.35 1.92 1.69
C ARG A 65 15.34 0.85 1.28
N PHE A 66 14.89 -0.18 0.58
CA PHE A 66 15.75 -1.22 0.02
C PHE A 66 16.75 -0.62 -0.98
N LEU A 67 16.27 0.14 -1.96
CA LEU A 67 17.13 0.74 -2.99
C LEU A 67 18.14 1.73 -2.41
N LEU A 68 17.77 2.51 -1.39
CA LEU A 68 18.69 3.42 -0.70
C LEU A 68 19.78 2.66 0.07
N ARG A 69 19.43 1.57 0.76
CA ARG A 69 20.43 0.70 1.41
C ARG A 69 21.34 0.08 0.36
N LEU A 70 20.77 -0.43 -0.72
CA LEU A 70 21.52 -1.06 -1.79
C LEU A 70 22.49 -0.09 -2.47
N ASP A 71 22.07 1.14 -2.78
CA ASP A 71 22.96 2.20 -3.30
C ASP A 71 24.12 2.44 -2.34
N SER A 72 23.82 2.57 -1.05
CA SER A 72 24.85 2.82 -0.03
C SER A 72 25.87 1.69 0.07
N GLU A 73 25.44 0.43 0.01
CA GLU A 73 26.34 -0.73 0.07
C GLU A 73 27.10 -0.95 -1.25
N LEU A 74 26.47 -0.71 -2.40
CA LEU A 74 27.11 -0.81 -3.70
C LEU A 74 28.16 0.29 -3.92
N ARG A 75 27.95 1.49 -3.39
CA ARG A 75 28.97 2.56 -3.42
C ARG A 75 30.22 2.21 -2.63
N THR A 76 30.08 1.40 -1.58
CA THR A 76 31.20 0.91 -0.79
C THR A 76 31.68 -0.46 -1.23
N ALA A 77 31.11 -1.03 -2.30
CA ALA A 77 31.59 -2.29 -2.84
C ALA A 77 32.99 -2.10 -3.45
N SER A 78 33.85 -3.09 -3.22
CA SER A 78 35.15 -3.24 -3.86
C SER A 78 35.05 -4.10 -5.13
N ASP A 79 34.20 -5.12 -5.10
CA ASP A 79 33.91 -5.97 -6.26
C ASP A 79 32.47 -6.47 -6.26
N VAL A 80 31.94 -6.83 -7.44
CA VAL A 80 30.61 -7.42 -7.65
C VAL A 80 30.82 -8.75 -8.36
N THR A 81 30.55 -9.86 -7.68
CA THR A 81 30.80 -11.21 -8.20
C THR A 81 29.62 -11.71 -9.06
N VAL A 82 28.40 -11.44 -8.60
CA VAL A 82 27.16 -11.89 -9.24
C VAL A 82 26.21 -10.71 -9.35
N PRO A 83 25.54 -10.48 -10.49
CA PRO A 83 25.72 -11.17 -11.76
C PRO A 83 27.10 -10.89 -12.39
N SER A 84 27.59 -11.82 -13.20
CA SER A 84 28.75 -11.60 -14.05
C SER A 84 28.49 -10.47 -15.04
N SER A 85 29.56 -9.90 -15.64
CA SER A 85 29.41 -8.83 -16.63
C SER A 85 28.46 -9.27 -17.76
N ASP A 86 27.48 -8.43 -18.03
CA ASP A 86 26.42 -8.59 -19.03
C ASP A 86 25.46 -9.76 -18.78
N ALA A 87 25.43 -10.27 -17.55
CA ALA A 87 24.48 -11.28 -17.11
C ALA A 87 23.34 -10.69 -16.27
N ARG A 88 22.26 -11.47 -16.17
CA ARG A 88 21.12 -11.22 -15.30
C ARG A 88 21.02 -12.33 -14.27
N SER A 89 20.63 -11.99 -13.05
CA SER A 89 20.50 -12.92 -11.94
C SER A 89 19.41 -12.45 -10.96
N ASN A 90 18.77 -13.38 -10.27
CA ASN A 90 17.91 -13.11 -9.10
C ASN A 90 18.72 -12.91 -7.81
N CYS A 91 20.04 -13.14 -7.90
CA CYS A 91 21.00 -12.95 -6.82
C CYS A 91 22.03 -11.88 -7.20
N LEU A 92 22.36 -11.00 -6.26
CA LEU A 92 23.46 -10.04 -6.33
C LEU A 92 24.44 -10.35 -5.22
N THR A 93 25.70 -10.59 -5.56
CA THR A 93 26.76 -10.84 -4.58
C THR A 93 27.90 -9.87 -4.84
N PHE A 94 28.36 -9.21 -3.77
CA PHE A 94 29.45 -8.24 -3.84
C PHE A 94 30.28 -8.26 -2.55
N VAL A 95 31.50 -7.74 -2.65
CA VAL A 95 32.42 -7.60 -1.52
C VAL A 95 32.42 -6.14 -1.09
N ASN A 96 32.19 -5.86 0.19
CA ASN A 96 32.23 -4.50 0.71
C ASN A 96 33.69 -3.99 0.87
N GLN A 97 33.86 -2.75 1.35
CA GLN A 97 35.17 -2.17 1.64
C GLN A 97 35.96 -2.87 2.76
N GLU A 98 35.27 -3.58 3.64
CA GLU A 98 35.87 -4.34 4.75
C GLU A 98 36.34 -5.74 4.30
N GLY A 99 36.02 -6.15 3.06
CA GLY A 99 36.32 -7.47 2.52
C GLY A 99 35.24 -8.52 2.82
N ASN A 100 34.08 -8.11 3.33
CA ASN A 100 32.98 -9.01 3.67
C ASN A 100 32.12 -9.25 2.44
N GLU A 101 31.80 -10.52 2.18
CA GLU A 101 30.90 -10.91 1.10
C GLU A 101 29.44 -10.78 1.56
N ILE A 102 28.66 -10.02 0.79
CA ILE A 102 27.24 -9.77 1.03
C ILE A 102 26.48 -10.27 -0.20
N SER A 103 25.39 -11.02 0.02
CA SER A 103 24.44 -11.37 -1.04
C SER A 103 23.04 -10.86 -0.77
N TYR A 104 22.35 -10.51 -1.84
CA TYR A 104 20.92 -10.27 -1.90
C TYR A 104 20.32 -11.32 -2.83
N GLU A 105 19.40 -12.12 -2.31
CA GLU A 105 18.76 -13.20 -3.06
C GLU A 105 17.25 -13.06 -2.99
N HIS A 106 16.62 -13.18 -4.16
CA HIS A 106 15.18 -13.36 -4.27
C HIS A 106 14.84 -14.84 -4.29
N THR A 107 14.12 -15.29 -3.27
CA THR A 107 13.73 -16.68 -3.07
C THR A 107 12.41 -17.01 -3.79
N GLU A 108 12.13 -18.30 -3.92
CA GLU A 108 10.85 -18.80 -4.46
C GLU A 108 9.64 -18.40 -3.58
N ASP A 109 9.88 -18.14 -2.29
CA ASP A 109 8.87 -17.67 -1.32
C ASP A 109 8.57 -16.17 -1.42
N GLU A 110 8.85 -15.54 -2.58
CA GLU A 110 8.65 -14.11 -2.84
C GLU A 110 9.31 -13.20 -1.80
N THR A 111 10.42 -13.67 -1.20
CA THR A 111 11.11 -12.97 -0.13
C THR A 111 12.48 -12.53 -0.62
N LEU A 112 12.85 -11.30 -0.27
CA LEU A 112 14.19 -10.77 -0.49
C LEU A 112 15.00 -10.94 0.79
N ILE A 113 16.08 -11.69 0.68
CA ILE A 113 16.97 -12.00 1.79
C ILE A 113 18.33 -11.36 1.55
N ARG A 114 18.91 -10.79 2.60
CA ARG A 114 20.30 -10.35 2.65
C ARG A 114 21.10 -11.35 3.51
N THR A 115 22.18 -11.86 2.98
CA THR A 115 23.12 -12.74 3.70
C THR A 115 24.47 -12.06 3.81
N ASP A 116 25.04 -12.06 5.01
CA ASP A 116 26.41 -11.64 5.28
C ASP A 116 27.23 -12.88 5.62
N TYR A 117 28.09 -13.30 4.70
CA TYR A 117 28.81 -14.59 4.80
C TYR A 117 29.89 -14.59 5.87
N GLN A 118 30.38 -13.41 6.29
CA GLN A 118 31.40 -13.34 7.32
C GLN A 118 30.81 -13.54 8.71
N SER A 119 29.63 -12.96 8.94
CA SER A 119 28.90 -13.09 10.20
C SER A 119 27.92 -14.27 10.23
N ASP A 120 27.72 -14.95 9.10
CA ASP A 120 26.70 -15.97 8.88
C ASP A 120 25.29 -15.48 9.29
N THR A 121 25.04 -14.19 9.05
CA THR A 121 23.75 -13.57 9.39
C THR A 121 22.88 -13.46 8.15
N GLN A 122 21.69 -14.04 8.26
CA GLN A 122 20.65 -13.96 7.24
C GLN A 122 19.54 -13.06 7.76
N ARG A 123 19.11 -12.09 6.93
CA ARG A 123 18.04 -11.16 7.28
C ARG A 123 17.06 -11.01 6.13
N GLU A 124 15.80 -11.23 6.43
CA GLU A 124 14.70 -10.88 5.54
C GLU A 124 14.56 -9.37 5.45
N ILE A 125 14.56 -8.86 4.21
CA ILE A 125 14.48 -7.43 3.91
C ILE A 125 13.06 -7.04 3.52
N MET A 126 12.39 -7.87 2.73
CA MET A 126 11.08 -7.58 2.15
C MET A 126 10.35 -8.87 1.78
N HIS A 127 9.01 -8.84 1.83
CA HIS A 127 8.13 -9.93 1.41
C HIS A 127 7.22 -9.49 0.25
N GLY A 128 6.61 -10.46 -0.43
CA GLY A 128 5.69 -10.19 -1.55
C GLY A 128 6.39 -9.60 -2.77
N VAL A 129 7.68 -9.89 -2.92
CA VAL A 129 8.48 -9.52 -4.08
C VAL A 129 8.11 -10.48 -5.20
N ALA A 130 7.28 -10.03 -6.14
CA ALA A 130 6.84 -10.81 -7.28
C ALA A 130 7.99 -11.12 -8.26
N SER A 131 8.94 -10.19 -8.39
CA SER A 131 10.14 -10.40 -9.20
C SER A 131 11.26 -9.47 -8.76
N LEU A 132 12.49 -9.99 -8.70
CA LEU A 132 13.70 -9.18 -8.57
C LEU A 132 14.74 -9.67 -9.57
N THR A 133 15.36 -8.75 -10.28
CA THR A 133 16.44 -9.07 -11.21
C THR A 133 17.51 -8.01 -11.11
N PHE A 134 18.74 -8.49 -10.94
CA PHE A 134 19.96 -7.72 -11.00
C PHE A 134 20.60 -7.96 -12.37
N SER A 135 21.14 -6.91 -12.96
CA SER A 135 21.93 -7.01 -14.18
C SER A 135 23.15 -6.12 -14.07
N ARG A 136 24.32 -6.64 -14.44
CA ARG A 136 25.57 -5.90 -14.41
C ARG A 136 25.98 -5.60 -15.84
N HIS A 137 26.33 -4.37 -16.14
CA HIS A 137 26.89 -3.98 -17.44
C HIS A 137 28.39 -3.74 -17.35
N THR A 138 29.08 -3.90 -18.47
CA THR A 138 30.46 -3.40 -18.63
C THR A 138 30.52 -1.94 -18.20
N ARG A 139 31.42 -1.57 -17.26
CA ARG A 139 31.56 -0.28 -16.53
C ARG A 139 30.93 -0.21 -15.14
N GLY A 140 30.55 -1.34 -14.56
CA GLY A 140 30.15 -1.37 -13.16
C GLY A 140 28.79 -0.74 -12.87
N LEU A 141 27.95 -0.63 -13.89
CA LEU A 141 26.55 -0.27 -13.72
C LEU A 141 25.77 -1.53 -13.32
N VAL A 142 25.11 -1.48 -12.17
CA VAL A 142 24.20 -2.53 -11.69
C VAL A 142 22.77 -2.01 -11.81
N GLU A 143 22.01 -2.55 -12.76
CA GLU A 143 20.59 -2.29 -12.90
C GLU A 143 19.77 -3.29 -12.08
N VAL A 144 18.78 -2.77 -11.37
CA VAL A 144 17.90 -3.50 -10.46
C VAL A 144 16.47 -3.26 -10.91
N SER A 145 15.79 -4.35 -11.26
CA SER A 145 14.37 -4.38 -11.57
C SER A 145 13.64 -5.12 -10.46
N ILE A 146 12.73 -4.45 -9.76
CA ILE A 146 11.96 -5.01 -8.65
C ILE A 146 10.46 -4.78 -8.86
N THR A 147 9.65 -5.80 -8.59
CA THR A 147 8.19 -5.71 -8.57
C THR A 147 7.65 -6.25 -7.26
N VAL A 148 6.83 -5.46 -6.56
CA VAL A 148 6.16 -5.81 -5.31
C VAL A 148 4.65 -5.56 -5.48
N GLY A 149 3.86 -6.62 -5.49
CA GLY A 149 2.41 -6.56 -5.74
C GLY A 149 2.03 -5.95 -7.10
N GLN A 150 1.73 -4.64 -7.13
CA GLN A 150 1.34 -3.88 -8.33
C GLN A 150 2.30 -2.70 -8.60
N VAL A 151 3.41 -2.64 -7.87
CA VAL A 151 4.42 -1.58 -7.99
C VAL A 151 5.66 -2.19 -8.61
N SER A 152 6.07 -1.66 -9.76
CA SER A 152 7.33 -2.02 -10.41
C SER A 152 8.26 -0.82 -10.43
N VAL A 153 9.53 -1.03 -10.09
CA VAL A 153 10.58 -0.02 -10.08
C VAL A 153 11.79 -0.57 -10.83
N LEU A 154 12.37 0.28 -11.67
CA LEU A 154 13.64 0.03 -12.34
C LEU A 154 14.61 1.12 -11.89
N THR A 155 15.79 0.75 -11.43
CA THR A 155 16.83 1.69 -10.97
C THR A 155 18.20 1.16 -11.33
N ALA A 156 19.14 2.04 -11.63
CA ALA A 156 20.52 1.67 -11.92
C ALA A 156 21.48 2.38 -10.96
N PHE A 157 22.45 1.62 -10.46
CA PHE A 157 23.48 2.09 -9.54
C PHE A 157 24.84 2.02 -10.21
N HIS A 158 25.65 3.05 -10.05
CA HIS A 158 27.00 3.07 -10.55
C HIS A 158 27.98 2.66 -9.45
N VAL A 159 28.68 1.55 -9.66
CA VAL A 159 29.72 1.06 -8.75
C VAL A 159 31.07 1.59 -9.24
N TRP A 160 31.58 2.59 -8.55
CA TRP A 160 32.76 3.36 -8.99
C TRP A 160 34.09 2.63 -8.85
N ASN A 161 34.15 1.56 -8.04
CA ASN A 161 35.38 0.87 -7.69
C ASN A 161 35.62 -0.43 -8.49
N LEU A 162 34.77 -0.73 -9.49
CA LEU A 162 34.97 -1.93 -10.29
C LEU A 162 36.11 -1.72 -11.31
N PRO A 163 37.06 -2.67 -11.42
CA PRO A 163 38.15 -2.61 -12.38
C PRO A 163 37.67 -2.69 -13.84
#